data_AF-E2BAW8-F1
#
_entry.id   AF-E2BAW8-F1
#
_cell.length_a   1.000
_cell.length_b   1.000
_cell.length_c   1.000
_cell.angle_alpha   90.00
_cell.angle_beta   90.00
_cell.angle_gamma   90.00
#
_symmetry.space_group_name_H-M   'P 1'
#
loop_
_entity.id
_entity.type
_entity.pdbx_description
1 polymer ?
#
loop_
_entity_poly.entity_id
_entity_poly.type
_entity_poly.pdbx_seq_one_letter_code
_entity_poly.pdbx_strand_id
1 'polypeptide(L)'
;MEKPNVENVGTSAKKLSAIDPDDFEVDEGFGYRILNFLAVFFVISQAVMCKKCKSVVTFTESGKRGLGFKIVISCQKCDKIYIPSSPFIEKGYEINRKIILAMRLLGVGLNGIIKFCAFMDLPRPIFQSFYDQIVQKIAVGAEAVCQLSIKNVAREEKEKSDEKVTNTSGITISGDGL
;
A
#
# COMPACT_ATOMS: atom_id res chain seq x y z
N MET A 1 25.37 22.42 -25.38
CA MET A 1 26.11 21.20 -24.98
C MET A 1 25.09 20.16 -24.51
N GLU A 2 25.30 18.93 -24.95
CA GLU A 2 24.32 17.84 -25.09
C GLU A 2 23.57 17.43 -23.81
N LYS A 3 22.28 17.07 -23.98
CA LYS A 3 21.47 16.37 -22.98
C LYS A 3 21.98 14.92 -22.86
N PRO A 4 22.18 14.36 -21.65
CA PRO A 4 22.49 12.95 -21.52
C PRO A 4 21.26 12.11 -21.90
N ASN A 5 21.50 11.05 -22.67
CA ASN A 5 20.52 10.10 -23.15
C ASN A 5 19.86 9.33 -21.98
N VAL A 6 18.53 9.44 -21.84
CA VAL A 6 17.71 8.73 -20.84
C VAL A 6 17.12 7.47 -21.47
N GLU A 7 17.98 6.58 -21.95
CA GLU A 7 17.60 5.29 -22.50
C GLU A 7 18.10 4.15 -21.62
N ASN A 8 17.59 4.09 -20.37
CA ASN A 8 17.27 2.80 -19.71
C ASN A 8 16.55 2.95 -18.36
N VAL A 9 15.62 3.89 -18.25
CA VAL A 9 14.80 4.01 -17.04
C VAL A 9 13.46 3.33 -17.32
N GLY A 10 13.28 2.12 -16.75
CA GLY A 10 12.10 1.29 -16.96
C GLY A 10 10.80 2.04 -16.68
N THR A 11 9.72 1.64 -17.35
CA THR A 11 8.41 2.32 -17.36
C THR A 11 7.85 2.62 -15.96
N SER A 12 8.21 1.82 -14.95
CA SER A 12 7.84 2.04 -13.55
C SER A 12 8.55 3.25 -12.91
N ALA A 13 9.80 3.50 -13.25
CA ALA A 13 10.56 4.64 -12.71
C ALA A 13 10.12 5.98 -13.33
N LYS A 14 9.61 5.97 -14.57
CA LYS A 14 8.95 7.14 -15.18
C LYS A 14 7.61 7.48 -14.54
N LYS A 15 6.90 6.50 -13.96
CA LYS A 15 5.65 6.75 -13.22
C LYS A 15 5.91 7.36 -11.85
N LEU A 16 7.02 7.02 -11.20
CA LEU A 16 7.39 7.59 -9.89
C LEU A 16 7.79 9.07 -9.97
N SER A 17 8.34 9.53 -11.09
CA SER A 17 8.75 10.93 -11.27
C SER A 17 7.61 11.91 -11.58
N ALA A 18 6.39 11.42 -11.81
CA ALA A 18 5.23 12.23 -12.21
C ALA A 18 4.14 12.30 -11.13
N ILE A 19 4.38 11.72 -9.95
CA ILE A 19 3.43 11.76 -8.83
C ILE A 19 3.72 13.04 -8.05
N ASP A 20 2.76 13.96 -8.05
CA ASP A 20 2.72 15.04 -7.07
C ASP A 20 2.57 14.40 -5.67
N PRO A 21 3.51 14.60 -4.73
CA PRO A 21 3.43 14.00 -3.40
C PRO A 21 2.25 14.52 -2.57
N ASP A 22 1.58 15.60 -2.99
CA ASP A 22 0.49 16.23 -2.23
C ASP A 22 -0.91 15.98 -2.84
N ASP A 23 -1.01 15.34 -4.02
CA ASP A 23 -2.29 15.07 -4.69
C ASP A 23 -2.58 13.56 -4.78
N PHE A 24 -3.27 13.03 -3.76
CA PHE A 24 -3.80 11.66 -3.78
C PHE A 24 -5.33 11.70 -3.72
N GLU A 25 -5.98 11.28 -4.81
CA GLU A 25 -7.42 11.03 -4.80
C GLU A 25 -7.74 9.90 -3.79
N VAL A 26 -8.57 10.22 -2.79
CA VAL A 26 -9.08 9.25 -1.81
C VAL A 26 -10.48 8.79 -2.26
N ASP A 27 -10.59 7.53 -2.67
CA ASP A 27 -11.90 6.90 -2.92
C ASP A 27 -12.59 6.59 -1.58
N GLU A 28 -13.58 7.40 -1.21
CA GLU A 28 -14.40 7.21 -0.01
C GLU A 28 -15.16 5.87 0.01
N GLY A 29 -15.38 5.23 -1.14
CA GLY A 29 -16.00 3.92 -1.27
C GLY A 29 -15.06 2.75 -0.93
N PHE A 30 -13.75 2.98 -0.91
CA PHE A 30 -12.75 1.94 -0.68
C PHE A 30 -12.37 1.81 0.80
N GLY A 31 -12.49 0.60 1.35
CA GLY A 31 -11.86 0.33 2.64
C GLY A 31 -12.04 -1.09 3.16
N TYR A 32 -11.22 -1.43 4.16
CA TYR A 32 -11.21 -2.75 4.79
C TYR A 32 -12.07 -2.77 6.04
N ARG A 33 -12.80 -3.88 6.24
CA ARG A 33 -13.57 -4.14 7.47
C ARG A 33 -13.13 -5.49 8.05
N ILE A 34 -12.96 -5.54 9.37
CA ILE A 34 -12.79 -6.80 10.10
C ILE A 34 -14.18 -7.30 10.47
N LEU A 35 -14.47 -8.54 10.15
CA LEU A 35 -15.76 -9.16 10.40
C LEU A 35 -15.59 -10.60 10.87
N ASN A 36 -16.52 -11.08 11.69
CA ASN A 36 -16.60 -12.49 12.01
C ASN A 36 -17.18 -13.23 10.81
N PHE A 37 -16.33 -13.97 10.11
CA PHE A 37 -16.69 -14.66 8.86
C PHE A 37 -17.89 -15.58 9.05
N LEU A 38 -17.89 -16.40 10.11
CA LEU A 38 -18.98 -17.34 10.36
C LEU A 38 -20.29 -16.62 10.63
N ALA A 39 -20.29 -15.61 11.50
CA ALA A 39 -21.50 -14.87 11.86
C ALA A 39 -22.14 -14.20 10.63
N VAL A 40 -21.33 -13.52 9.81
CA VAL A 40 -21.82 -12.78 8.65
C VAL A 40 -22.26 -13.74 7.54
N PHE A 41 -21.40 -14.67 7.12
CA PHE A 41 -21.68 -15.50 5.96
C PHE A 41 -22.69 -16.62 6.24
N PHE A 42 -22.86 -17.04 7.50
CA PHE A 42 -23.96 -17.92 7.89
C PHE A 42 -25.31 -17.22 7.66
N VAL A 43 -25.50 -16.00 8.14
CA VAL A 43 -26.76 -15.26 7.96
C VAL A 43 -27.00 -14.97 6.47
N ILE A 44 -25.97 -14.55 5.72
CA ILE A 44 -26.09 -14.33 4.28
C ILE A 44 -26.55 -15.61 3.56
N SER A 45 -26.05 -16.78 3.95
CA SER A 45 -26.46 -18.06 3.32
C SER A 45 -27.94 -18.39 3.46
N GLN A 46 -28.61 -17.85 4.48
CA GLN A 46 -30.06 -18.00 4.67
C GLN A 46 -30.87 -17.00 3.83
N ALA A 47 -30.26 -15.89 3.43
CA ALA A 47 -30.90 -14.82 2.69
C ALA A 47 -30.70 -14.92 1.16
N VAL A 48 -29.79 -15.79 0.69
CA VAL A 48 -29.42 -15.88 -0.73
C VAL A 48 -29.51 -17.31 -1.25
N MET A 49 -29.68 -17.45 -2.56
CA MET A 49 -29.77 -18.76 -3.24
C MET A 49 -29.01 -18.75 -4.57
N CYS A 50 -28.69 -19.94 -5.08
CA CYS A 50 -28.04 -20.06 -6.38
C CYS A 50 -28.96 -19.55 -7.49
N LYS A 51 -28.52 -18.54 -8.25
CA LYS A 51 -29.31 -17.95 -9.33
C LYS A 51 -29.67 -18.95 -10.44
N LYS A 52 -28.78 -19.93 -10.70
CA LYS A 52 -28.91 -20.94 -11.76
C LYS A 52 -29.91 -22.05 -11.41
N CYS A 53 -29.72 -22.73 -10.28
CA CYS A 53 -30.49 -23.92 -9.92
C CYS A 53 -31.40 -23.76 -8.69
N LYS A 54 -31.49 -22.54 -8.13
CA LYS A 54 -32.32 -22.18 -6.96
C LYS A 54 -32.04 -22.99 -5.68
N SER A 55 -30.93 -23.72 -5.64
CA SER A 55 -30.53 -24.51 -4.46
C SER A 55 -29.82 -23.62 -3.42
N VAL A 56 -29.74 -24.13 -2.20
CA VAL A 56 -29.03 -23.51 -1.08
C VAL A 56 -27.55 -23.34 -1.44
N VAL A 57 -26.99 -22.20 -1.02
CA VAL A 57 -25.55 -21.92 -1.14
C VAL A 57 -24.90 -21.84 0.22
N THR A 58 -23.63 -22.23 0.30
CA THR A 58 -22.83 -22.16 1.52
C THR A 58 -21.55 -21.39 1.24
N PHE A 59 -20.97 -20.79 2.29
CA PHE A 59 -19.77 -19.98 2.21
C PHE A 59 -18.67 -20.63 3.06
N THR A 60 -17.49 -20.76 2.47
CA THR A 60 -16.29 -21.27 3.15
C THR A 60 -15.07 -20.48 2.71
N GLU A 61 -13.90 -20.79 3.29
CA GLU A 61 -12.64 -20.14 2.96
C GLU A 61 -11.69 -21.11 2.27
N SER A 62 -10.89 -20.63 1.33
CA SER A 62 -9.79 -21.40 0.72
C SER A 62 -8.59 -20.51 0.42
N GLY A 63 -7.44 -21.12 0.11
CA GLY A 63 -6.26 -20.39 -0.35
C GLY A 63 -5.71 -19.38 0.65
N LYS A 64 -5.84 -19.65 1.95
CA LYS A 64 -5.36 -18.78 3.03
C LYS A 64 -3.85 -18.50 2.89
N ARG A 65 -3.47 -17.22 2.90
CA ARG A 65 -2.08 -16.75 2.91
C ARG A 65 -1.98 -15.50 3.79
N GLY A 66 -1.51 -15.69 5.02
CA GLY A 66 -1.58 -14.65 6.05
C GLY A 66 -3.04 -14.28 6.33
N LEU A 67 -3.36 -12.99 6.25
CA LEU A 67 -4.71 -12.47 6.48
C LEU A 67 -5.62 -12.53 5.24
N GLY A 68 -5.07 -12.86 4.07
CA GLY A 68 -5.85 -12.96 2.84
C GLY A 68 -6.30 -14.38 2.55
N PHE A 69 -7.47 -14.51 1.94
CA PHE A 69 -8.08 -15.80 1.58
C PHE A 69 -9.03 -15.62 0.38
N LYS A 70 -9.64 -16.72 -0.08
CA LYS A 70 -10.76 -16.69 -1.04
C LYS A 70 -12.03 -17.11 -0.31
N ILE A 71 -13.08 -16.32 -0.48
CA ILE A 71 -14.45 -16.71 -0.16
C ILE A 71 -14.90 -17.69 -1.23
N VAL A 72 -15.36 -18.86 -0.81
CA VAL A 72 -15.84 -19.93 -1.68
C VAL A 72 -17.33 -20.04 -1.53
N ILE A 73 -18.07 -19.71 -2.59
CA ILE A 73 -19.51 -19.91 -2.68
C ILE A 73 -19.74 -21.29 -3.28
N SER A 74 -20.32 -22.21 -2.51
CA SER A 74 -20.58 -23.59 -2.91
C SER A 74 -22.07 -23.82 -3.09
N CYS A 75 -22.44 -24.39 -4.23
CA CYS A 75 -23.79 -24.82 -4.56
C CYS A 75 -23.77 -26.32 -4.81
N GLN A 76 -24.77 -27.07 -4.34
CA GLN A 76 -24.79 -28.54 -4.45
C GLN A 76 -24.77 -29.06 -5.91
N LYS A 77 -25.35 -28.28 -6.84
CA LYS A 77 -25.54 -28.68 -8.24
C LYS A 77 -24.76 -27.83 -9.24
N CYS A 78 -23.91 -26.92 -8.78
CA CYS A 78 -23.20 -25.98 -9.65
C CYS A 78 -21.75 -25.82 -9.22
N ASP A 79 -20.92 -25.32 -10.14
CA ASP A 79 -19.52 -25.03 -9.86
C ASP A 79 -19.35 -23.99 -8.75
N LYS A 80 -18.24 -24.15 -8.01
CA LYS A 80 -17.84 -23.23 -6.95
C LYS A 80 -17.40 -21.89 -7.54
N ILE A 81 -17.79 -20.81 -6.88
CA ILE A 81 -17.33 -19.45 -7.20
C ILE A 81 -16.29 -19.05 -6.16
N TYR A 82 -15.19 -18.44 -6.62
CA TYR A 82 -14.10 -18.01 -5.77
C TYR A 82 -13.95 -16.49 -5.84
N ILE A 83 -14.07 -15.82 -4.70
CA ILE A 83 -13.93 -14.37 -4.58
C ILE A 83 -12.72 -14.09 -3.69
N PRO A 84 -11.68 -13.39 -4.17
CA PRO A 84 -10.56 -13.03 -3.32
C PRO A 84 -10.99 -12.01 -2.25
N SER A 85 -10.59 -12.20 -0.99
CA SER A 85 -10.93 -11.29 0.13
C SER A 85 -10.23 -9.92 0.02
N SER A 86 -9.16 -9.85 -0.77
CA SER A 86 -8.47 -8.63 -1.15
C SER A 86 -7.76 -8.83 -2.49
N PRO A 87 -7.30 -7.78 -3.18
CA PRO A 87 -6.45 -7.92 -4.36
C PRO A 87 -5.26 -8.86 -4.11
N PHE A 88 -4.97 -9.71 -5.09
CA PHE A 88 -3.86 -10.65 -5.04
C PHE A 88 -2.72 -10.12 -5.92
N ILE A 89 -1.62 -9.70 -5.29
CA ILE A 89 -0.52 -8.98 -5.94
C ILE A 89 0.75 -9.82 -5.87
N GLU A 90 1.27 -10.19 -7.05
CA GLU A 90 2.39 -11.11 -7.24
C GLU A 90 2.14 -12.48 -6.57
N LYS A 91 2.64 -12.67 -5.35
CA LYS A 91 2.60 -13.95 -4.61
C LYS A 91 1.74 -13.90 -3.34
N GLY A 92 1.14 -12.76 -3.01
CA GLY A 92 0.39 -12.59 -1.77
C GLY A 92 -0.73 -11.57 -1.85
N TYR A 93 -1.63 -11.63 -0.88
CA TYR A 93 -2.75 -10.69 -0.75
C TYR A 93 -2.28 -9.30 -0.30
N GLU A 94 -2.88 -8.25 -0.86
CA GLU A 94 -2.59 -6.85 -0.55
C GLU A 94 -2.72 -6.54 0.95
N ILE A 95 -3.73 -7.11 1.64
CA ILE A 95 -3.95 -6.90 3.08
C ILE A 95 -2.72 -7.22 3.94
N ASN A 96 -1.92 -8.22 3.52
CA ASN A 96 -0.68 -8.57 4.20
C ASN A 96 0.35 -7.43 4.10
N ARG A 97 0.44 -6.75 2.96
CA ARG A 97 1.36 -5.61 2.79
C ARG A 97 0.92 -4.42 3.62
N LYS A 98 -0.39 -4.15 3.67
CA LYS A 98 -0.97 -3.07 4.49
C LYS A 98 -0.67 -3.26 5.97
N ILE A 99 -0.92 -4.46 6.52
CA ILE A 99 -0.65 -4.68 7.95
C ILE A 99 0.84 -4.62 8.27
N ILE A 100 1.72 -5.06 7.35
CA ILE A 100 3.17 -4.89 7.52
C ILE A 100 3.55 -3.42 7.61
N LEU A 101 3.10 -2.62 6.64
CA LEU A 101 3.39 -1.19 6.61
C LEU A 101 2.87 -0.50 7.88
N ALA A 102 1.62 -0.74 8.25
CA ALA A 102 1.02 -0.16 9.45
C ALA A 102 1.81 -0.51 10.72
N MET A 103 2.15 -1.79 10.92
CA MET A 103 2.91 -2.21 12.11
C MET A 103 4.37 -1.74 12.10
N ARG A 104 4.97 -1.49 10.93
CA ARG A 104 6.28 -0.83 10.80
C ARG A 104 6.21 0.64 11.19
N LEU A 105 5.18 1.36 10.75
CA LEU A 105 4.96 2.76 11.12
C LEU A 105 4.72 2.92 12.63
N LEU A 106 4.06 1.93 13.26
CA LEU A 106 3.90 1.86 14.71
C LEU A 106 5.14 1.42 15.49
N GLY A 107 6.25 1.06 14.81
CA GLY A 107 7.51 0.65 15.45
C GLY A 107 7.53 -0.77 16.03
N VAL A 108 6.46 -1.56 15.88
CA VAL A 108 6.33 -2.91 16.48
C VAL A 108 6.65 -4.06 15.53
N GLY A 109 6.57 -3.80 14.21
CA GLY A 109 6.95 -4.75 13.16
C GLY A 109 6.20 -6.10 13.24
N LEU A 110 6.88 -7.19 12.84
CA LEU A 110 6.28 -8.52 12.75
C LEU A 110 5.76 -9.04 14.10
N ASN A 111 6.49 -8.80 15.19
CA ASN A 111 6.07 -9.21 16.53
C ASN A 111 4.75 -8.54 16.93
N GLY A 112 4.55 -7.28 16.54
CA GLY A 112 3.27 -6.58 16.67
C GLY A 112 2.16 -7.27 15.89
N ILE A 113 2.41 -7.64 14.62
CA ILE A 113 1.43 -8.37 13.79
C ILE A 113 1.03 -9.69 14.45
N ILE A 114 2.00 -10.49 14.91
CA ILE A 114 1.75 -11.80 15.54
C ILE A 114 0.86 -11.66 16.78
N LYS A 115 1.21 -10.72 17.67
CA LYS A 115 0.44 -10.45 18.89
C LYS A 115 -0.96 -9.94 18.57
N PHE A 116 -1.07 -8.98 17.65
CA PHE A 116 -2.35 -8.44 17.20
C PHE A 116 -3.25 -9.54 16.65
N CYS A 117 -2.74 -10.41 15.78
CA CYS A 117 -3.53 -11.51 15.22
C CYS A 117 -3.96 -12.50 16.31
N ALA A 118 -3.07 -12.81 17.27
CA ALA A 118 -3.41 -13.69 18.39
C ALA A 118 -4.50 -13.11 19.30
N PHE A 119 -4.47 -11.81 19.59
CA PHE A 119 -5.48 -11.17 20.44
C PHE A 119 -6.84 -10.97 19.75
N MET A 120 -6.85 -10.91 18.42
CA MET A 120 -8.04 -10.67 17.62
C MET A 120 -8.65 -11.96 17.03
N ASP A 121 -8.17 -13.13 17.44
CA ASP A 121 -8.55 -14.44 16.88
C ASP A 121 -8.43 -14.51 15.35
N LEU A 122 -7.41 -13.84 14.80
CA LEU A 122 -7.12 -13.85 13.37
C LEU A 122 -6.15 -14.99 13.01
N PRO A 123 -6.18 -15.50 11.77
CA PRO A 123 -5.22 -16.50 11.32
C PRO A 123 -3.78 -16.05 11.55
N ARG A 124 -2.89 -17.01 11.86
CA ARG A 124 -1.46 -16.74 12.02
C ARG A 124 -0.98 -15.95 10.79
N PRO A 125 -0.28 -14.82 11.01
CA PRO A 125 0.08 -13.96 9.91
C PRO A 125 1.12 -14.60 8.99
N ILE A 126 1.48 -13.81 7.98
CA ILE A 126 2.52 -14.01 6.98
C ILE A 126 3.86 -14.51 7.55
N PHE A 127 4.53 -15.37 6.76
CA PHE A 127 5.85 -15.90 7.07
C PHE A 127 6.93 -14.81 7.13
N GLN A 128 7.95 -15.02 7.97
CA GLN A 128 9.11 -14.12 8.12
C GLN A 128 9.73 -13.75 6.76
N SER A 129 9.96 -14.74 5.89
CA SER A 129 10.54 -14.51 4.56
C SER A 129 9.71 -13.57 3.68
N PHE A 130 8.38 -13.63 3.78
CA PHE A 130 7.50 -12.70 3.09
C PHE A 130 7.54 -11.31 3.74
N TYR A 131 7.55 -11.25 5.06
CA TYR A 131 7.70 -10.00 5.81
C TYR A 131 8.98 -9.26 5.39
N ASP A 132 10.13 -9.95 5.38
CA ASP A 132 11.43 -9.37 5.03
C ASP A 132 11.44 -8.82 3.60
N GLN A 133 10.87 -9.58 2.64
CA GLN A 133 10.74 -9.13 1.25
C GLN A 133 9.92 -7.84 1.13
N ILE A 134 8.81 -7.72 1.87
CA ILE A 134 7.99 -6.51 1.85
C ILE A 134 8.70 -5.36 2.54
N VAL A 135 9.38 -5.58 3.67
CA VAL A 135 10.16 -4.55 4.34
C VAL A 135 11.28 -4.01 3.44
N GLN A 136 11.96 -4.88 2.69
CA GLN A 136 12.94 -4.45 1.70
C GLN A 136 12.30 -3.58 0.62
N LYS A 137 11.14 -3.97 0.09
CA LYS A 137 10.40 -3.15 -0.89
C LYS A 137 10.00 -1.78 -0.32
N ILE A 138 9.56 -1.74 0.94
CA ILE A 138 9.24 -0.50 1.65
C ILE A 138 10.48 0.37 1.79
N ALA A 139 11.63 -0.19 2.18
CA ALA A 139 12.87 0.55 2.34
C ALA A 139 13.33 1.19 1.02
N VAL A 140 13.32 0.43 -0.08
CA VAL A 140 13.64 0.94 -1.43
C VAL A 140 12.71 2.06 -1.84
N GLY A 141 11.40 1.91 -1.61
CA GLY A 141 10.41 2.95 -1.90
C GLY A 141 10.62 4.21 -1.06
N ALA A 142 10.86 4.05 0.24
CA ALA A 142 11.11 5.16 1.16
C ALA A 142 12.41 5.92 0.82
N GLU A 143 13.47 5.21 0.44
CA GLU A 143 14.72 5.82 -0.03
C GLU A 143 14.48 6.65 -1.29
N ALA A 144 13.75 6.11 -2.27
CA ALA A 144 13.42 6.84 -3.49
C ALA A 144 12.61 8.12 -3.22
N VAL A 145 11.61 8.05 -2.33
CA VAL A 145 10.81 9.22 -1.91
C VAL A 145 11.69 10.24 -1.18
N CYS A 146 12.59 9.79 -0.29
CA CYS A 146 13.52 10.66 0.42
C CYS A 146 14.45 11.39 -0.56
N GLN A 147 15.04 10.68 -1.52
CA GLN A 147 15.89 11.28 -2.56
C GLN A 147 15.13 12.30 -3.41
N LEU A 148 13.87 12.03 -3.76
CA LEU A 148 13.03 12.95 -4.50
C LEU A 148 12.71 14.21 -3.67
N SER A 149 12.34 14.03 -2.41
CA SER A 149 12.05 15.14 -1.48
C SER A 149 13.26 16.06 -1.30
N ILE A 150 14.46 15.51 -1.08
CA ILE A 150 15.70 16.29 -0.95
C ILE A 150 15.97 17.10 -2.23
N LYS A 151 15.77 16.51 -3.42
CA LYS A 151 15.96 17.21 -4.70
C LYS A 151 14.95 18.33 -4.91
N ASN A 152 13.69 18.11 -4.53
CA ASN A 152 12.65 19.14 -4.64
C ASN A 152 12.95 20.33 -3.73
N VAL A 153 13.29 20.08 -2.46
CA VAL A 153 13.70 21.12 -1.51
C VAL A 153 14.91 21.91 -2.03
N ALA A 154 15.93 21.21 -2.56
CA ALA A 154 17.10 21.88 -3.12
C ALA A 154 16.77 22.78 -4.32
N ARG A 155 15.80 22.38 -5.16
CA ARG A 155 15.32 23.19 -6.29
C ARG A 155 14.55 24.41 -5.80
N GLU A 156 13.61 24.24 -4.86
CA GLU A 156 12.81 25.33 -4.30
C GLU A 156 13.68 26.38 -3.58
N GLU A 157 14.69 25.96 -2.82
CA GLU A 157 15.63 26.88 -2.15
C GLU A 157 16.49 27.67 -3.15
N LYS A 158 16.87 27.03 -4.28
CA LYS A 158 17.60 27.71 -5.35
C LYS A 158 16.72 28.77 -6.03
N GLU A 159 15.49 28.42 -6.38
CA GLU A 159 14.53 29.35 -6.99
C GLU A 159 14.27 30.56 -6.08
N LYS A 160 14.04 30.35 -4.78
CA LYS A 160 13.89 31.44 -3.80
C LYS A 160 15.15 32.31 -3.64
N SER A 161 16.34 31.72 -3.77
CA SER A 161 17.60 32.46 -3.70
C SER A 161 17.80 33.35 -4.93
N ASP A 162 17.50 32.82 -6.12
CA ASP A 162 17.59 33.56 -7.39
C ASP A 162 16.53 34.70 -7.44
N GLU A 163 15.33 34.50 -6.90
CA GLU A 163 14.30 35.55 -6.71
C GLU A 163 14.73 36.64 -5.72
N LYS A 164 15.45 36.29 -4.65
CA LYS A 164 16.00 37.28 -3.71
C LYS A 164 17.12 38.11 -4.33
N VAL A 165 18.00 37.48 -5.13
CA VAL A 165 19.10 38.18 -5.83
C VAL A 165 18.56 39.15 -6.88
N THR A 166 17.48 38.79 -7.58
CA THR A 166 16.82 39.68 -8.55
C THR A 166 16.04 40.83 -7.89
N ASN A 167 15.55 40.66 -6.66
CA ASN A 167 14.88 41.71 -5.87
C ASN A 167 15.83 42.58 -5.02
N THR A 168 17.11 42.23 -4.89
CA THR A 168 18.12 43.04 -4.20
C THR A 168 19.16 43.57 -5.16
N SER A 169 18.74 44.53 -5.99
CA SER A 169 19.62 45.50 -6.66
C SER A 169 20.28 46.41 -5.63
N GLY A 170 21.24 45.89 -4.86
CA GLY A 170 21.96 46.68 -3.86
C GLY A 170 22.84 45.82 -2.96
N ILE A 171 24.04 45.47 -3.45
CA ILE A 171 25.12 44.97 -2.59
C ILE A 171 25.58 46.15 -1.74
N THR A 172 25.28 46.16 -0.44
CA THR A 172 25.90 47.09 0.52
C THR A 172 27.02 46.37 1.25
N ILE A 173 28.26 46.79 1.01
CA ILE A 173 29.45 46.39 1.75
C ILE A 173 29.60 47.39 2.90
N SER A 174 29.39 46.97 4.16
CA SER A 174 29.75 47.79 5.32
C SER A 174 31.23 47.58 5.61
N GLY A 175 32.04 48.55 5.19
CA GLY A 175 33.45 48.63 5.52
C GLY A 175 33.64 49.60 6.67
N ASP A 176 33.51 49.11 7.90
CA ASP A 176 33.76 49.92 9.09
C ASP A 176 35.21 49.65 9.52
N GLY A 177 36.13 50.24 8.75
CA GLY A 177 37.53 50.38 9.12
C GLY A 177 37.79 51.79 9.65
N LEU A 178 37.63 51.96 10.96
CA LEU A 178 38.46 52.73 11.91
C LEU A 178 37.72 52.92 13.24
#